data_AF-A0A970ZIY1-F1
#
_entry.id   AF-A0A970ZIY1-F1
#
_cell.length_a   1.000
_cell.length_b   1.000
_cell.length_c   1.000
_cell.angle_alpha   90.00
_cell.angle_beta   90.00
_cell.angle_gamma   90.00
#
_symmetry.space_group_name_H-M   'P 1'
#
loop_
_entity.id
_entity.type
_entity.pdbx_description
1 polymer ?
#
loop_
_entity_poly.entity_id
_entity_poly.type
_entity_poly.pdbx_seq_one_letter_code
_entity_poly.pdbx_strand_id
1 'polypeptide(L)'
;MKDRPRAIAVLVAVFLAGCILGSAGSYSWLRWQQETRQDQPADSFPSRRQQPERWHLPTLLELTPEQNARYSEIMAESRRELDGLRSEQAPKIREIIMKMNRRISEILTEEQRRKFDDYIREVEHIRKRSSGRRGGADRPPKP
;
A
#
# COMPACT_ATOMS: atom_id res chain seq x y z
N MET A 1 23.14 -45.24 -9.17
CA MET A 1 22.63 -43.99 -8.54
C MET A 1 23.01 -42.72 -9.32
N LYS A 2 23.09 -42.76 -10.66
CA LYS A 2 23.54 -41.62 -11.50
C LYS A 2 22.38 -40.79 -12.10
N ASP A 3 21.13 -41.23 -11.93
CA ASP A 3 19.97 -40.59 -12.57
C ASP A 3 19.25 -39.59 -11.65
N ARG A 4 19.56 -39.59 -10.35
CA ARG A 4 19.01 -38.65 -9.36
C ARG A 4 19.24 -37.17 -9.73
N PRO A 5 20.44 -36.71 -10.14
CA PRO A 5 20.62 -35.31 -10.52
C PRO A 5 19.87 -34.94 -11.82
N ARG A 6 19.69 -35.89 -12.75
CA ARG A 6 18.91 -35.68 -13.97
C ARG A 6 17.41 -35.59 -13.68
N ALA A 7 16.90 -36.47 -12.82
CA ALA A 7 15.52 -36.42 -12.37
C ALA A 7 15.21 -35.13 -11.59
N ILE A 8 16.13 -34.68 -10.73
CA ILE A 8 16.00 -33.41 -10.01
C ILE A 8 16.03 -32.23 -10.98
N ALA A 9 16.93 -32.23 -11.96
CA ALA A 9 16.98 -31.16 -12.98
C ALA A 9 15.69 -31.08 -13.81
N VAL A 10 15.12 -32.23 -14.19
CA VAL A 10 13.83 -32.29 -14.90
C VAL A 10 12.69 -31.78 -14.03
N LEU A 11 12.63 -32.16 -12.74
CA LEU A 11 11.61 -31.68 -11.81
C LEU A 11 11.71 -30.17 -11.59
N VAL A 12 12.91 -29.64 -11.42
CA VAL A 12 13.14 -28.19 -11.28
C VAL A 12 12.75 -27.46 -12.57
N ALA A 13 13.11 -28.00 -13.74
CA ALA A 13 12.75 -27.39 -15.03
C ALA A 13 11.23 -27.36 -15.26
N VAL A 14 10.51 -28.45 -14.95
CA VAL A 14 9.05 -28.52 -15.05
C VAL A 14 8.38 -27.59 -14.04
N PHE A 15 8.90 -27.50 -12.82
CA PHE A 15 8.40 -26.58 -11.81
C PHE A 15 8.57 -25.11 -12.23
N LEU A 16 9.75 -24.74 -12.74
CA LEU A 16 10.02 -23.39 -13.24
C LEU A 16 9.16 -23.05 -14.45
N ALA A 17 8.99 -23.99 -15.38
CA ALA A 17 8.06 -23.82 -16.51
C ALA A 17 6.62 -23.61 -16.03
N GLY A 18 6.17 -24.37 -15.03
CA GLY A 18 4.88 -24.19 -14.38
C GLY A 18 4.71 -22.82 -13.71
N CYS A 19 5.74 -22.31 -13.02
CA CYS A 19 5.72 -20.97 -12.45
C CYS A 19 5.65 -19.86 -13.52
N ILE A 20 6.36 -20.02 -14.64
CA ILE A 20 6.36 -19.07 -15.75
C ILE A 20 4.98 -19.07 -16.45
N LEU A 21 4.42 -20.25 -16.74
CA LEU A 21 3.07 -20.38 -17.31
C LEU A 21 1.99 -19.87 -16.35
N GLY A 22 2.09 -20.17 -15.05
CA GLY A 22 1.16 -19.68 -14.03
C GLY A 22 1.23 -18.17 -13.80
N SER A 23 2.43 -17.58 -13.83
CA SER A 23 2.63 -16.13 -13.72
C SER A 23 2.18 -15.38 -14.96
N ALA A 24 2.45 -15.90 -16.16
CA ALA A 24 1.95 -15.33 -17.41
C ALA A 24 0.43 -15.38 -17.48
N GLY A 25 -0.18 -16.52 -17.12
CA GLY A 25 -1.65 -16.66 -17.05
C GLY A 25 -2.30 -15.78 -15.97
N SER A 26 -1.65 -15.63 -14.80
CA SER A 26 -2.11 -14.70 -13.76
C SER A 26 -1.98 -13.25 -14.21
N TYR A 27 -0.92 -12.90 -14.95
CA TYR A 27 -0.72 -11.56 -15.46
C TYR A 27 -1.77 -11.19 -16.51
N SER A 28 -2.06 -12.08 -17.47
CA SER A 28 -3.09 -11.84 -18.47
C SER A 28 -4.51 -11.87 -17.89
N TRP A 29 -4.80 -12.75 -16.92
CA TRP A 29 -6.07 -12.73 -16.17
C TRP A 29 -6.25 -11.43 -15.39
N LEU A 30 -5.21 -10.94 -14.71
CA LEU A 30 -5.25 -9.69 -13.96
C LEU A 30 -5.36 -8.46 -14.88
N ARG A 31 -4.73 -8.50 -16.06
CA ARG A 31 -4.86 -7.44 -17.08
C ARG A 31 -6.26 -7.41 -17.69
N TRP A 32 -6.84 -8.58 -17.95
CA TRP A 32 -8.21 -8.70 -18.44
C TRP A 32 -9.24 -8.28 -17.38
N GLN A 33 -8.98 -8.60 -16.10
CA GLN A 33 -9.74 -8.08 -14.95
C GLN A 33 -9.57 -6.56 -14.77
N GLN A 34 -8.42 -5.98 -15.12
CA GLN A 34 -8.20 -4.54 -15.08
C GLN A 34 -8.98 -3.81 -16.19
N GLU A 35 -9.08 -4.38 -17.39
CA GLU A 35 -9.89 -3.83 -18.48
C GLU A 35 -11.39 -3.93 -18.17
N THR A 36 -11.87 -5.03 -17.55
CA THR A 36 -13.27 -5.12 -17.08
C THR A 36 -13.55 -4.32 -15.81
N ARG A 37 -12.53 -3.96 -15.02
CA ARG A 37 -12.63 -3.07 -13.85
C ARG A 37 -12.29 -1.61 -14.16
N GLN A 38 -12.06 -1.24 -15.41
CA GLN A 38 -11.69 0.14 -15.75
C GLN A 38 -12.86 1.13 -15.51
N ASP A 39 -14.09 0.62 -15.36
CA ASP A 39 -15.26 1.38 -14.91
C ASP A 39 -15.53 1.27 -13.39
N GLN A 40 -14.65 0.62 -12.63
CA GLN A 40 -14.73 0.51 -11.17
C GLN A 40 -13.47 1.12 -10.54
N PRO A 41 -13.56 2.28 -9.86
CA PRO A 41 -12.38 2.90 -9.27
C PRO A 41 -11.71 1.91 -8.32
N ALA A 42 -10.45 1.58 -8.63
CA ALA A 42 -9.64 0.60 -7.93
C ALA A 42 -9.26 1.09 -6.52
N ASP A 43 -10.18 0.88 -5.58
CA ASP A 43 -10.00 1.12 -4.16
C ASP A 43 -9.61 -0.22 -3.48
N SER A 44 -8.47 -0.79 -3.88
CA SER A 44 -7.92 -2.03 -3.30
C SER A 44 -6.77 -1.73 -2.34
N PHE A 45 -7.14 -1.13 -1.22
CA PHE A 45 -6.51 -1.04 0.11
C PHE A 45 -7.35 0.06 0.78
N PRO A 46 -7.93 -0.12 1.99
CA PRO A 46 -8.77 0.91 2.59
C PRO A 46 -7.92 2.15 2.81
N SER A 47 -8.00 3.06 1.84
CA SER A 47 -7.31 4.32 1.88
C SER A 47 -7.95 5.08 3.04
N ARG A 48 -7.17 5.88 3.78
CA ARG A 48 -7.68 6.73 4.88
C ARG A 48 -8.83 7.68 4.45
N ARG A 49 -9.19 7.70 3.16
CA ARG A 49 -10.35 8.37 2.55
C ARG A 49 -11.62 7.51 2.54
N GLN A 50 -11.48 6.18 2.51
CA GLN A 50 -12.55 5.23 2.77
C GLN A 50 -12.70 4.95 4.27
N GLN A 51 -12.89 6.01 5.06
CA GLN A 51 -13.69 5.85 6.27
C GLN A 51 -15.02 6.56 6.05
N PRO A 52 -15.92 6.03 5.20
CA PRO A 52 -17.30 6.49 5.21
C PRO A 52 -17.83 6.41 6.66
N GLU A 53 -17.63 5.28 7.33
CA GLU A 53 -18.36 4.95 8.55
C GLU A 53 -18.22 5.97 9.70
N ARG A 54 -17.08 6.66 9.84
CA ARG A 54 -16.93 7.69 10.89
C ARG A 54 -17.72 8.96 10.61
N TRP A 55 -17.99 9.27 9.34
CA TRP A 55 -18.79 10.43 8.95
C TRP A 55 -20.30 10.18 9.08
N HIS A 56 -20.71 8.96 9.41
CA HIS A 56 -22.12 8.57 9.48
C HIS A 56 -22.62 8.47 10.91
N LEU A 57 -21.72 8.39 11.90
CA LEU A 57 -22.07 8.23 13.30
C LEU A 57 -23.00 9.35 13.82
N PRO A 58 -22.73 10.64 13.54
CA PRO A 58 -23.65 11.69 13.96
C PRO A 58 -25.05 11.56 13.37
N THR A 59 -25.13 11.18 12.08
CA THR A 59 -26.39 11.00 11.36
C THR A 59 -27.13 9.75 11.84
N LEU A 60 -26.42 8.66 12.08
CA LEU A 60 -26.97 7.39 12.56
C LEU A 60 -27.50 7.50 14.00
N LEU A 61 -26.84 8.31 14.83
CA LEU A 61 -27.22 8.54 16.22
C LEU A 61 -28.16 9.73 16.40
N GLU A 62 -28.56 10.38 15.29
CA GLU A 62 -29.45 11.54 15.28
C GLU A 62 -29.01 12.62 16.30
N LEU A 63 -27.72 12.91 16.34
CA LEU A 63 -27.16 13.84 17.34
C LEU A 63 -27.76 15.24 17.20
N THR A 64 -28.09 15.87 18.34
CA THR A 64 -28.49 17.28 18.36
C THR A 64 -27.33 18.18 17.90
N PRO A 65 -27.59 19.44 17.50
CA PRO A 65 -26.53 20.37 17.11
C PRO A 65 -25.43 20.52 18.18
N GLU A 66 -25.80 20.57 19.45
CA GLU A 66 -24.87 20.69 20.58
C GLU A 66 -24.04 19.42 20.77
N GLN A 67 -24.65 18.24 20.61
CA GLN A 67 -23.95 16.96 20.67
C GLN A 67 -22.99 16.78 19.50
N ASN A 68 -23.39 17.19 18.30
CA ASN A 68 -22.54 17.12 17.12
C ASN A 68 -21.32 18.06 17.21
N ALA A 69 -21.47 19.23 17.82
CA ALA A 69 -20.36 20.13 18.12
C ALA A 69 -19.34 19.46 19.05
N ARG A 70 -19.80 18.85 20.15
CA ARG A 70 -18.93 18.11 21.09
C ARG A 70 -18.28 16.89 20.43
N TYR A 71 -19.02 16.14 19.64
CA TYR A 71 -18.50 15.01 18.87
C TYR A 71 -17.36 15.43 17.95
N SER A 72 -17.54 16.54 17.22
CA SER A 72 -16.53 17.08 16.31
C SER A 72 -15.25 17.49 17.03
N GLU A 73 -15.37 18.08 18.22
CA GLU A 73 -14.24 18.44 19.09
C GLU A 73 -13.45 17.20 19.55
N ILE A 74 -14.15 16.19 20.08
CA ILE A 74 -13.54 14.91 20.49
C ILE A 74 -12.79 14.28 19.32
N MET A 75 -13.42 14.22 18.15
CA MET A 75 -12.79 13.65 16.97
C MET A 75 -11.57 14.45 16.50
N ALA A 76 -11.57 15.78 16.64
CA ALA A 76 -10.44 16.63 16.30
C ALA A 76 -9.27 16.45 17.28
N GLU A 77 -9.54 16.35 18.58
CA GLU A 77 -8.55 16.04 19.60
C GLU A 77 -7.92 14.65 19.38
N SER A 78 -8.74 13.61 19.25
CA SER A 78 -8.24 12.25 18.98
C SER A 78 -7.42 12.17 17.69
N ARG A 79 -7.75 12.96 16.66
CA ARG A 79 -6.93 13.04 15.43
C ARG A 79 -5.55 13.63 15.72
N ARG A 80 -5.47 14.70 16.52
CA ARG A 80 -4.21 15.34 16.91
C ARG A 80 -3.32 14.38 17.71
N GLU A 81 -3.89 13.68 18.69
CA GLU A 81 -3.17 12.68 19.48
C GLU A 81 -2.61 11.55 18.60
N LEU A 82 -3.45 10.99 17.73
CA LEU A 82 -3.03 9.92 16.81
C LEU A 82 -1.96 10.38 15.83
N ASP A 83 -2.04 11.61 15.33
CA ASP A 83 -1.03 12.15 14.42
C ASP A 83 0.29 12.49 15.14
N GLY A 84 0.22 12.90 16.40
CA GLY A 84 1.39 13.01 17.29
C GLY A 84 2.10 11.66 17.44
N LEU A 85 1.38 10.63 17.87
CA LEU A 85 1.92 9.28 18.03
C LEU A 85 2.53 8.72 16.72
N ARG A 86 1.85 8.94 15.60
CA ARG A 86 2.38 8.54 14.28
C ARG A 86 3.68 9.25 13.94
N SER A 87 3.79 10.53 14.24
CA SER A 87 4.98 11.33 13.96
C SER A 87 6.17 10.87 14.80
N GLU A 88 5.93 10.56 16.07
CA GLU A 88 6.94 10.00 16.98
C GLU A 88 7.42 8.60 16.55
N GLN A 89 6.51 7.76 16.06
CA GLN A 89 6.84 6.39 15.65
C GLN A 89 7.39 6.30 14.22
N ALA A 90 7.10 7.28 13.35
CA ALA A 90 7.55 7.32 11.97
C ALA A 90 9.07 7.04 11.77
N PRO A 91 10.00 7.64 12.54
CA PRO A 91 11.42 7.35 12.38
C PRO A 91 11.77 5.89 12.69
N LYS A 92 11.21 5.32 13.78
CA LYS A 92 11.44 3.91 14.16
C LYS A 92 10.92 2.95 13.08
N ILE A 93 9.73 3.22 12.55
CA ILE A 93 9.16 2.43 11.45
C ILE A 93 10.05 2.53 10.21
N ARG A 94 10.55 3.72 9.87
CA ARG A 94 11.45 3.92 8.72
C ARG A 94 12.73 3.11 8.87
N GLU A 95 13.32 3.10 10.07
CA GLU A 95 14.52 2.33 10.35
C GLU A 95 14.30 0.82 10.17
N ILE A 96 13.19 0.29 10.68
CA ILE A 96 12.81 -1.12 10.49
C ILE A 96 12.69 -1.47 9.00
N ILE A 97 12.02 -0.61 8.22
CA ILE A 97 11.88 -0.79 6.77
C ILE A 97 13.25 -0.76 6.07
N MET A 98 14.14 0.18 6.43
CA MET A 98 15.48 0.24 5.87
C MET A 98 16.30 -1.02 6.17
N LYS A 99 16.24 -1.51 7.41
CA LYS A 99 16.91 -2.75 7.83
C LYS A 99 16.36 -3.96 7.06
N MET A 100 15.04 -4.04 6.91
CA MET A 100 14.40 -5.09 6.12
C MET A 100 14.85 -5.05 4.65
N ASN A 101 14.81 -3.87 4.02
CA ASN A 101 15.22 -3.71 2.61
C ASN A 101 16.69 -4.11 2.39
N ARG A 102 17.57 -3.82 3.34
CA ARG A 102 18.97 -4.27 3.30
C ARG A 102 19.07 -5.80 3.30
N ARG A 103 18.39 -6.45 4.25
CA ARG A 103 18.37 -7.91 4.38
C ARG A 103 17.78 -8.59 3.14
N ILE A 104 16.74 -8.00 2.55
CA ILE A 104 16.19 -8.49 1.27
C ILE A 104 17.25 -8.35 0.18
N SER A 105 17.89 -7.18 0.07
CA SER A 105 18.90 -6.94 -0.96
C SER A 105 20.07 -7.92 -0.87
N GLU A 106 20.47 -8.37 0.31
CA GLU A 106 21.56 -9.34 0.51
C GLU A 106 21.29 -10.71 -0.13
N ILE A 107 20.03 -11.13 -0.27
CA ILE A 107 19.65 -12.43 -0.84
C ILE A 107 19.32 -12.38 -2.35
N LEU A 108 19.37 -11.18 -2.95
CA LEU A 108 19.02 -10.98 -4.36
C LEU A 108 20.24 -11.10 -5.27
N THR A 109 20.02 -11.66 -6.46
CA THR A 109 20.97 -11.54 -7.57
C THR A 109 21.08 -10.09 -8.03
N GLU A 110 22.13 -9.77 -8.80
CA GLU A 110 22.34 -8.40 -9.31
C GLU A 110 21.16 -7.89 -10.15
N GLU A 111 20.60 -8.73 -11.02
CA GLU A 111 19.42 -8.36 -11.82
C GLU A 111 18.16 -8.13 -10.96
N GLN A 112 17.98 -8.95 -9.92
CA GLN A 112 16.86 -8.81 -8.99
C GLN A 112 17.01 -7.56 -8.11
N ARG A 113 18.24 -7.24 -7.69
CA ARG A 113 18.56 -6.05 -6.91
C ARG A 113 18.17 -4.77 -7.66
N ARG A 114 18.50 -4.67 -8.94
CA ARG A 114 18.11 -3.52 -9.79
C ARG A 114 16.60 -3.33 -9.85
N LYS A 115 15.84 -4.42 -10.08
CA LYS A 115 14.36 -4.37 -10.07
C LYS A 115 13.80 -3.96 -8.71
N PHE A 116 14.42 -4.44 -7.62
CA PHE A 116 14.01 -4.11 -6.26
C PHE A 116 14.28 -2.64 -5.91
N ASP A 117 15.42 -2.08 -6.33
CA ASP A 117 15.75 -0.67 -6.14
C ASP A 117 14.81 0.25 -6.91
N ASP A 118 14.43 -0.12 -8.14
CA ASP A 118 13.41 0.60 -8.93
C ASP A 118 12.05 0.59 -8.24
N TYR A 119 11.65 -0.57 -7.70
CA TYR A 119 10.42 -0.70 -6.94
C TYR A 119 10.41 0.18 -5.68
N ILE A 120 11.50 0.20 -4.90
CA ILE A 120 11.61 1.05 -3.71
C ILE A 120 11.48 2.53 -4.09
N ARG A 121 12.16 2.95 -5.17
CA ARG A 121 12.12 4.34 -5.66
C ARG A 121 10.71 4.76 -6.06
N GLU A 122 9.98 3.91 -6.78
CA GLU A 122 8.61 4.20 -7.18
C GLU A 122 7.67 4.33 -5.96
N VAL A 123 7.78 3.41 -5.00
CA VAL A 123 7.00 3.48 -3.76
C VAL A 123 7.29 4.77 -2.98
N GLU A 124 8.55 5.21 -2.92
CA GLU A 124 8.91 6.47 -2.29
C GLU A 124 8.32 7.68 -3.01
N HIS A 125 8.35 7.67 -4.34
CA HIS A 125 7.77 8.73 -5.17
C HIS A 125 6.25 8.85 -4.95
N ILE A 126 5.52 7.73 -4.94
CA ILE A 126 4.08 7.70 -4.65
C ILE A 126 3.79 8.24 -3.23
N ARG A 127 4.61 7.88 -2.24
CA ARG A 127 4.48 8.38 -0.87
C ARG A 127 4.69 9.90 -0.80
N LYS A 128 5.71 10.44 -1.47
CA LYS A 128 5.97 11.90 -1.52
C LYS A 128 4.84 12.68 -2.21
N ARG A 129 4.26 12.15 -3.29
CA ARG A 129 3.13 12.78 -3.98
C ARG A 129 1.85 12.78 -3.13
N SER A 130 1.62 11.71 -2.37
CA SER A 130 0.44 11.61 -1.49
C SER A 130 0.56 12.47 -0.23
N SER A 131 1.77 12.70 0.30
CA SER A 131 1.99 13.66 1.38
C SER A 131 1.86 15.12 0.93
N GLY A 132 2.34 15.47 -0.27
CA GLY A 132 2.19 16.82 -0.83
C GLY A 132 0.75 17.24 -1.10
N ARG A 133 -0.15 16.28 -1.43
CA ARG A 133 -1.59 16.54 -1.59
C ARG A 133 -2.35 16.75 -0.27
N ARG A 134 -1.76 16.46 0.90
CA ARG A 134 -2.36 16.70 2.23
C ARG A 134 -2.06 18.09 2.79
N GLY A 135 -1.04 18.79 2.29
CA GLY A 135 -0.71 20.17 2.68
C GLY A 135 -1.49 21.25 1.93
N GLY A 136 -2.47 20.89 1.10
CA GLY A 136 -3.25 21.83 0.28
C GLY A 136 -4.45 22.45 0.99
N ALA A 137 -4.42 22.59 2.32
CA ALA A 137 -5.45 23.31 3.08
C ALA A 137 -5.24 24.84 3.07
N ASP A 138 -4.17 25.34 2.43
CA ASP A 138 -3.85 26.78 2.28
C ASP A 138 -3.95 27.25 0.82
N ARG A 139 -4.87 26.72 0.01
CA ARG A 139 -5.20 27.38 -1.27
C ARG A 139 -6.17 28.53 -0.97
N PRO A 140 -5.75 29.81 -1.10
CA PRO A 140 -6.69 30.91 -1.00
C PRO A 140 -7.80 30.73 -2.05
N PRO A 141 -9.04 31.15 -1.75
CA PRO A 141 -10.14 31.07 -2.71
C PRO A 141 -9.72 31.81 -3.99
N LYS A 142 -9.97 31.18 -5.15
CA LYS A 142 -9.79 31.85 -6.44
C LYS A 142 -10.76 33.03 -6.52
N PRO A 143 -10.35 34.15 -7.14
CA PRO A 143 -11.19 35.34 -7.30
C PRO A 143 -12.44 35.03 -8.13
#